data_AF-A0ABD3AR89-F1
#
_entry.id   AF-A0ABD3AR89-F1
#
_cell.length_a   1.000
_cell.length_b   1.000
_cell.length_c   1.000
_cell.angle_alpha   90.00
_cell.angle_beta   90.00
_cell.angle_gamma   90.00
#
_symmetry.space_group_name_H-M   'P 1'
#
loop_
_entity.id
_entity.type
_entity.pdbx_description
1 polymer ?
#
loop_
_entity_poly.entity_id
_entity_poly.type
_entity_poly.pdbx_seq_one_letter_code
_entity_poly.pdbx_strand_id
1 'polypeptide(L)'
;MSTKKNSMKSTLTVLSCNHVLATVIQLMIILTVSSADSQLAAVNLRTKTTGDNYLQVPQGSPFKIAVFADLHFGEDAWTDWGPQQDVNSIRVMSNVLDQEHPDFVIYLGDVITANNIPIENASLYWDQAISPTRDRGIPWATVFGNHDDAPFVWPIEWFSSSGIPQLCCPPVNVSDSGSKDCSFRGTSRLELMHNEIQHNSLSYSKSGPINLWPSVSNYVLRLSSSSDPELAVAFMYFLDSGGGSYPEVLSSSQAEWFHHISQAVNPDSRVPEIIFWHIPSKAYKLVAPRIFKGKCVGSMFKESVAAQKAETGIMKLLEERPSVKAVFVGHNHGLDWCCPYNQLWLCYARHSGYGGYGNWPRGARMLEVIEQPFSIKSWIRMEDGTSHSQVVLSS
;
A
#
# COMPACT_ATOMS: atom_id res chain seq x y z
N MET A 1 -22.86 67.90 -37.19
CA MET A 1 -22.22 66.73 -37.86
C MET A 1 -21.99 65.68 -36.77
N SER A 2 -22.59 64.48 -36.73
CA SER A 2 -22.81 63.44 -37.77
C SER A 2 -21.46 62.98 -38.34
N THR A 3 -20.95 61.73 -38.30
CA THR A 3 -21.46 60.35 -38.02
C THR A 3 -20.28 59.44 -37.54
N LYS A 4 -20.36 58.18 -37.01
CA LYS A 4 -21.43 57.19 -36.69
C LYS A 4 -20.92 56.11 -35.69
N LYS A 5 -21.87 55.27 -35.21
CA LYS A 5 -21.85 53.86 -34.72
C LYS A 5 -20.73 52.92 -35.23
N ASN A 6 -20.32 51.79 -34.60
CA ASN A 6 -20.97 50.75 -33.72
C ASN A 6 -19.96 50.27 -32.64
N SER A 7 -20.30 49.94 -31.38
CA SER A 7 -21.16 48.87 -30.82
C SER A 7 -20.56 47.44 -30.80
N MET A 8 -20.13 46.98 -29.61
CA MET A 8 -20.56 45.70 -29.03
C MET A 8 -20.43 45.73 -27.50
N LYS A 9 -21.50 45.35 -26.79
CA LYS A 9 -21.50 45.02 -25.35
C LYS A 9 -21.54 43.49 -25.23
N SER A 10 -20.86 42.92 -24.24
CA SER A 10 -21.09 41.53 -23.80
C SER A 10 -21.39 41.52 -22.30
N THR A 11 -22.55 40.99 -21.95
CA THR A 11 -23.14 41.03 -20.61
C THR A 11 -22.65 39.86 -19.76
N LEU A 12 -22.48 40.10 -18.46
CA LEU A 12 -22.31 39.05 -17.45
C LEU A 12 -23.49 38.06 -17.52
N THR A 13 -23.24 36.75 -17.52
CA THR A 13 -24.28 35.75 -17.24
C THR A 13 -23.73 34.69 -16.30
N VAL A 14 -24.38 34.54 -15.15
CA VAL A 14 -24.12 33.51 -14.15
C VAL A 14 -24.69 32.19 -14.66
N LEU A 15 -23.91 31.11 -14.66
CA LEU A 15 -24.45 29.75 -14.83
C LEU A 15 -24.77 29.14 -13.47
N SER A 16 -26.07 29.01 -13.19
CA SER A 16 -26.61 28.30 -12.04
C SER A 16 -26.80 26.81 -12.34
N CYS A 17 -26.81 26.01 -11.27
CA CYS A 17 -27.11 24.58 -11.32
C CYS A 17 -28.59 24.30 -11.73
N ASN A 18 -28.85 23.03 -12.08
CA ASN A 18 -30.14 22.32 -12.26
C ASN A 18 -30.83 22.23 -13.65
N HIS A 19 -31.33 21.00 -13.88
CA HIS A 19 -32.18 20.49 -14.97
C HIS A 19 -31.44 20.27 -16.32
N VAL A 20 -31.65 19.15 -17.03
CA VAL A 20 -32.91 18.39 -17.25
C VAL A 20 -32.75 16.88 -17.05
N LEU A 21 -33.79 16.25 -16.47
CA LEU A 21 -34.02 14.80 -16.43
C LEU A 21 -35.10 14.42 -17.47
N ALA A 22 -35.06 13.17 -17.93
CA ALA A 22 -36.08 12.45 -18.72
C ALA A 22 -36.06 12.59 -20.26
N THR A 23 -35.65 11.51 -20.92
CA THR A 23 -36.55 10.71 -21.78
C THR A 23 -35.97 9.30 -21.90
N VAL A 24 -36.82 8.29 -21.71
CA VAL A 24 -36.44 6.86 -21.79
C VAL A 24 -37.37 6.19 -22.80
N ILE A 25 -36.86 5.11 -23.42
CA ILE A 25 -37.57 4.16 -24.28
C ILE A 25 -37.90 4.69 -25.70
N GLN A 26 -37.34 4.01 -26.71
CA GLN A 26 -38.06 3.32 -27.80
C GLN A 26 -37.32 3.38 -29.16
N LEU A 27 -36.23 2.62 -29.32
CA LEU A 27 -36.01 1.88 -30.58
C LEU A 27 -35.05 0.70 -30.37
N MET A 28 -35.63 -0.50 -30.39
CA MET A 28 -34.92 -1.77 -30.56
C MET A 28 -35.05 -2.22 -32.02
N ILE A 29 -34.32 -3.29 -32.35
CA ILE A 29 -34.44 -4.19 -33.51
C ILE A 29 -33.64 -3.79 -34.78
N ILE A 30 -32.86 -4.77 -35.25
CA ILE A 30 -32.14 -4.93 -36.53
C ILE A 30 -30.88 -4.09 -36.76
N LEU A 31 -29.73 -4.67 -36.39
CA LEU A 31 -28.68 -4.97 -37.39
C LEU A 31 -27.99 -6.29 -37.01
N THR A 32 -27.87 -7.20 -37.97
CA THR A 32 -27.45 -8.58 -37.77
C THR A 32 -25.93 -8.76 -37.83
N VAL A 33 -25.43 -9.61 -36.94
CA VAL A 33 -24.08 -10.20 -36.82
C VAL A 33 -23.22 -10.16 -38.10
N SER A 34 -22.04 -9.55 -37.99
CA SER A 34 -20.84 -9.97 -38.73
C SER A 34 -19.87 -10.57 -37.71
N SER A 35 -19.60 -11.87 -37.82
CA SER A 35 -18.73 -12.59 -36.89
C SER A 35 -17.25 -12.23 -37.09
N ALA A 36 -16.65 -11.65 -36.06
CA ALA A 36 -15.20 -11.65 -35.88
C ALA A 36 -14.92 -12.17 -34.45
N ASP A 37 -14.03 -13.14 -34.32
CA ASP A 37 -13.71 -13.79 -33.04
C ASP A 37 -12.98 -12.84 -32.09
N SER A 38 -13.74 -12.06 -31.33
CA SER A 38 -13.25 -11.50 -30.07
C SER A 38 -13.37 -12.57 -28.99
N GLN A 39 -12.26 -13.26 -28.70
CA GLN A 39 -12.15 -14.05 -27.47
C GLN A 39 -12.25 -13.09 -26.28
N LEU A 40 -13.46 -12.92 -25.73
CA LEU A 40 -13.59 -12.41 -24.38
C LEU A 40 -12.95 -13.44 -23.46
N ALA A 41 -11.79 -13.10 -22.89
CA ALA A 41 -11.28 -13.78 -21.72
C ALA A 41 -12.37 -13.70 -20.65
N ALA A 42 -12.95 -14.86 -20.30
CA ALA A 42 -13.95 -14.93 -19.26
C ALA A 42 -13.29 -14.53 -17.93
N VAL A 43 -13.56 -13.31 -17.48
CA VAL A 43 -13.17 -12.86 -16.14
C VAL A 43 -13.94 -13.71 -15.15
N ASN A 44 -13.28 -14.75 -14.63
CA ASN A 44 -13.79 -15.60 -13.56
C ASN A 44 -13.83 -14.78 -12.27
N LEU A 45 -14.85 -13.93 -12.15
CA LEU A 45 -15.27 -13.30 -10.91
C LEU A 45 -15.62 -14.41 -9.92
N ARG A 46 -14.66 -14.78 -9.06
CA ARG A 46 -14.88 -15.65 -7.90
C ARG A 46 -15.84 -14.96 -6.95
N THR A 47 -17.14 -15.18 -7.15
CA THR A 47 -18.18 -14.66 -6.26
C THR A 47 -18.04 -15.30 -4.88
N LYS A 48 -17.86 -14.45 -3.87
CA LYS A 48 -17.59 -14.79 -2.47
C LYS A 48 -18.65 -15.71 -1.87
N THR A 49 -18.35 -17.01 -1.75
CA THR A 49 -19.08 -17.92 -0.85
C THR A 49 -18.56 -17.73 0.57
N THR A 50 -19.46 -17.45 1.51
CA THR A 50 -19.17 -17.26 2.93
C THR A 50 -18.70 -18.57 3.57
N GLY A 51 -17.39 -18.77 3.66
CA GLY A 51 -16.76 -19.94 4.31
C GLY A 51 -15.23 -19.87 4.32
N ASP A 52 -14.61 -19.63 3.16
CA ASP A 52 -13.21 -19.98 2.91
C ASP A 52 -12.26 -18.77 2.87
N ASN A 53 -11.98 -18.17 4.03
CA ASN A 53 -11.06 -17.04 4.19
C ASN A 53 -9.56 -17.48 4.24
N TYR A 54 -9.10 -18.28 3.29
CA TYR A 54 -7.68 -18.65 3.18
C TYR A 54 -7.08 -18.25 1.82
N LEU A 55 -5.81 -17.85 1.83
CA LEU A 55 -5.04 -17.68 0.60
C LEU A 55 -4.56 -19.07 0.16
N GLN A 56 -4.62 -19.37 -1.14
CA GLN A 56 -4.25 -20.69 -1.65
C GLN A 56 -3.42 -20.54 -2.93
N VAL A 57 -2.37 -21.36 -3.07
CA VAL A 57 -1.59 -21.44 -4.30
C VAL A 57 -2.50 -21.95 -5.45
N PRO A 58 -2.49 -21.34 -6.65
CA PRO A 58 -3.30 -21.84 -7.75
C PRO A 58 -2.74 -23.17 -8.29
N GLN A 59 -3.61 -24.03 -8.81
CA GLN A 59 -3.17 -25.32 -9.34
C GLN A 59 -2.28 -25.14 -10.57
N GLY A 60 -1.02 -25.59 -10.47
CA GLY A 60 -0.07 -25.62 -11.58
C GLY A 60 0.66 -24.30 -11.85
N SER A 61 0.50 -23.26 -11.02
CA SER A 61 1.28 -22.02 -11.09
C SER A 61 1.83 -21.61 -9.72
N PRO A 62 2.88 -20.76 -9.67
CA PRO A 62 3.27 -20.09 -8.44
C PRO A 62 2.16 -19.17 -7.92
N PHE A 63 2.24 -18.78 -6.64
CA PHE A 63 1.45 -17.70 -6.06
C PHE A 63 2.28 -16.40 -6.08
N LYS A 64 1.77 -15.37 -6.74
CA LYS A 64 2.45 -14.07 -6.91
C LYS A 64 1.92 -13.00 -5.97
N ILE A 65 2.81 -12.20 -5.41
CA ILE A 65 2.49 -11.07 -4.54
C ILE A 65 3.15 -9.79 -5.07
N ALA A 66 2.38 -8.72 -5.27
CA ALA A 66 2.94 -7.38 -5.43
C ALA A 66 3.02 -6.67 -4.08
N VAL A 67 4.18 -6.10 -3.76
CA VAL A 67 4.44 -5.35 -2.54
C VAL A 67 4.64 -3.88 -2.92
N PHE A 68 3.64 -3.06 -2.63
CA PHE A 68 3.70 -1.60 -2.74
C PHE A 68 4.04 -1.01 -1.38
N ALA A 69 4.94 -0.06 -1.35
CA ALA A 69 5.33 0.68 -0.15
C ALA A 69 5.43 2.18 -0.49
N ASP A 70 5.27 3.04 0.51
CA ASP A 70 5.57 4.46 0.39
C ASP A 70 4.78 5.10 -0.78
N LEU A 71 3.44 4.96 -0.72
CA LEU A 71 2.53 5.48 -1.75
C LEU A 71 2.20 6.96 -1.54
N HIS A 72 2.17 7.40 -0.28
CA HIS A 72 2.05 8.82 0.12
C HIS A 72 0.84 9.57 -0.44
N PHE A 73 -0.31 8.90 -0.61
CA PHE A 73 -1.51 9.56 -1.15
C PHE A 73 -1.96 10.75 -0.29
N GLY A 74 -2.42 11.80 -0.97
CA GLY A 74 -2.96 13.01 -0.35
C GLY A 74 -1.92 14.03 0.14
N GLU A 75 -0.63 13.83 -0.17
CA GLU A 75 0.40 14.85 0.05
C GLU A 75 0.08 16.15 -0.74
N ASP A 76 0.25 17.31 -0.10
CA ASP A 76 -0.02 18.67 -0.58
C ASP A 76 -1.36 18.82 -1.31
N ALA A 77 -2.40 18.16 -0.78
CA ALA A 77 -3.76 18.07 -1.34
C ALA A 77 -4.48 19.42 -1.58
N TRP A 78 -3.95 20.53 -1.05
CA TRP A 78 -4.42 21.90 -1.30
C TRP A 78 -3.76 22.57 -2.52
N THR A 79 -2.93 21.84 -3.26
CA THR A 79 -2.25 22.29 -4.48
C THR A 79 -2.67 21.43 -5.67
N ASP A 80 -2.39 21.88 -6.90
CA ASP A 80 -2.55 21.05 -8.10
C ASP A 80 -1.49 19.93 -8.20
N TRP A 81 -0.40 20.01 -7.43
CA TRP A 81 0.71 19.05 -7.51
C TRP A 81 0.37 17.72 -6.84
N GLY A 82 -0.24 17.76 -5.65
CA GLY A 82 -0.58 16.58 -4.84
C GLY A 82 -1.51 15.59 -5.55
N PRO A 83 -2.72 16.01 -5.96
CA PRO A 83 -3.65 15.15 -6.71
C PRO A 83 -3.06 14.63 -8.03
N GLN A 84 -2.14 15.37 -8.65
CA GLN A 84 -1.42 14.90 -9.85
C GLN A 84 -0.41 13.79 -9.51
N GLN A 85 0.18 13.79 -8.31
CA GLN A 85 1.02 12.68 -7.84
C GLN A 85 0.18 11.45 -7.53
N ASP A 86 -0.98 11.58 -6.88
CA ASP A 86 -1.91 10.46 -6.65
C ASP A 86 -2.29 9.77 -7.98
N VAL A 87 -2.57 10.54 -9.03
CA VAL A 87 -2.84 10.03 -10.39
C VAL A 87 -1.62 9.31 -11.00
N ASN A 88 -0.40 9.79 -10.72
CA ASN A 88 0.81 9.12 -11.16
C ASN A 88 1.06 7.82 -10.37
N SER A 89 0.83 7.79 -9.06
CA SER A 89 0.85 6.58 -8.21
C SER A 89 -0.11 5.51 -8.74
N ILE A 90 -1.37 5.88 -9.06
CA ILE A 90 -2.37 4.99 -9.68
C ILE A 90 -1.86 4.40 -11.00
N ARG A 91 -1.13 5.17 -11.82
CA ARG A 91 -0.53 4.69 -13.07
C ARG A 91 0.57 3.66 -12.82
N VAL A 92 1.48 3.92 -11.87
CA VAL A 92 2.54 2.95 -11.49
C VAL A 92 1.92 1.64 -11.03
N MET A 93 0.97 1.71 -10.09
CA MET A 93 0.28 0.54 -9.54
C MET A 93 -0.45 -0.23 -10.65
N SER A 94 -1.21 0.45 -11.50
CA SER A 94 -1.90 -0.17 -12.63
C SER A 94 -0.93 -0.88 -13.57
N ASN A 95 0.16 -0.23 -13.98
CA ASN A 95 1.19 -0.83 -14.84
C ASN A 95 1.80 -2.10 -14.21
N VAL A 96 2.10 -2.09 -12.91
CA VAL A 96 2.63 -3.27 -12.21
C VAL A 96 1.60 -4.40 -12.18
N LEU A 97 0.36 -4.12 -11.78
CA LEU A 97 -0.72 -5.10 -11.66
C LEU A 97 -1.08 -5.73 -13.02
N ASP A 98 -1.12 -4.92 -14.08
CA ASP A 98 -1.45 -5.34 -15.45
C ASP A 98 -0.33 -6.14 -16.14
N GLN A 99 0.91 -6.03 -15.67
CA GLN A 99 2.04 -6.77 -16.25
C GLN A 99 2.42 -8.03 -15.46
N GLU A 100 2.20 -8.02 -14.14
CA GLU A 100 2.58 -9.14 -13.28
C GLU A 100 1.44 -10.11 -13.00
N HIS A 101 0.19 -9.64 -13.04
CA HIS A 101 -1.01 -10.37 -12.65
C HIS A 101 -0.84 -11.10 -11.29
N PRO A 102 -0.60 -10.36 -10.20
CA PRO A 102 -0.40 -10.96 -8.88
C PRO A 102 -1.71 -11.53 -8.33
N ASP A 103 -1.62 -12.65 -7.60
CA ASP A 103 -2.73 -13.26 -6.87
C ASP A 103 -3.09 -12.46 -5.59
N PHE A 104 -2.15 -11.66 -5.08
CA PHE A 104 -2.28 -10.91 -3.84
C PHE A 104 -1.48 -9.61 -3.84
N VAL A 105 -1.92 -8.62 -3.07
CA VAL A 105 -1.19 -7.36 -2.85
C VAL A 105 -0.86 -7.17 -1.38
N ILE A 106 0.32 -6.63 -1.09
CA ILE A 106 0.70 -6.13 0.23
C ILE A 106 0.97 -4.63 0.15
N TYR A 107 0.27 -3.87 0.99
CA TYR A 107 0.55 -2.47 1.27
C TYR A 107 1.46 -2.40 2.50
N LEU A 108 2.71 -1.99 2.31
CA LEU A 108 3.78 -2.07 3.32
C LEU A 108 4.04 -0.71 3.99
N GLY A 109 2.97 -0.07 4.44
CA GLY A 109 2.99 1.22 5.13
C GLY A 109 3.23 2.45 4.26
N ASP A 110 2.92 3.61 4.83
CA ASP A 110 2.94 4.93 4.21
C ASP A 110 2.08 4.94 2.93
N VAL A 111 0.86 4.41 3.09
CA VAL A 111 -0.19 4.41 2.06
C VAL A 111 -0.70 5.84 1.86
N ILE A 112 -0.86 6.60 2.95
CA ILE A 112 -1.28 8.00 2.96
C ILE A 112 -0.32 8.90 3.73
N THR A 113 -0.29 10.19 3.38
CA THR A 113 0.55 11.20 4.07
C THR A 113 -0.29 11.99 5.08
N ALA A 114 -0.78 11.34 6.16
CA ALA A 114 -1.77 11.94 7.06
C ALA A 114 -1.33 13.28 7.69
N ASN A 115 -0.03 13.45 7.96
CA ASN A 115 0.54 14.70 8.45
C ASN A 115 0.47 15.88 7.47
N ASN A 116 0.02 15.66 6.24
CA ASN A 116 0.02 16.64 5.16
C ASN A 116 -1.35 16.62 4.42
N ILE A 117 -2.39 16.07 5.06
CA ILE A 117 -3.78 16.01 4.57
C ILE A 117 -4.64 16.98 5.42
N PRO A 118 -5.23 18.05 4.87
CA PRO A 118 -5.87 19.14 5.63
C PRO A 118 -7.35 18.87 5.95
N ILE A 119 -7.75 17.61 6.19
CA ILE A 119 -9.14 17.21 6.41
C ILE A 119 -9.29 16.25 7.59
N GLU A 120 -10.51 16.17 8.13
CA GLU A 120 -10.80 15.35 9.31
C GLU A 120 -10.73 13.86 9.03
N ASN A 121 -11.16 13.46 7.82
CA ASN A 121 -11.27 12.06 7.44
C ASN A 121 -10.44 11.77 6.19
N ALA A 122 -9.21 11.30 6.41
CA ALA A 122 -8.26 10.93 5.36
C ALA A 122 -8.56 9.57 4.71
N SER A 123 -9.56 8.81 5.17
CA SER A 123 -9.91 7.49 4.59
C SER A 123 -10.28 7.52 3.11
N LEU A 124 -10.66 8.68 2.55
CA LEU A 124 -10.81 8.87 1.10
C LEU A 124 -9.51 8.63 0.33
N TYR A 125 -8.37 9.08 0.86
CA TYR A 125 -7.05 8.84 0.24
C TYR A 125 -6.63 7.38 0.38
N TRP A 126 -7.01 6.72 1.47
CA TRP A 126 -6.84 5.28 1.63
C TRP A 126 -7.64 4.50 0.58
N ASP A 127 -8.92 4.86 0.38
CA ASP A 127 -9.80 4.27 -0.65
C ASP A 127 -9.25 4.47 -2.07
N GLN A 128 -8.73 5.67 -2.34
CA GLN A 128 -8.08 5.99 -3.62
C GLN A 128 -6.80 5.17 -3.83
N ALA A 129 -5.95 5.02 -2.80
CA ALA A 129 -4.72 4.25 -2.86
C ALA A 129 -4.96 2.74 -3.10
N ILE A 130 -6.02 2.17 -2.51
CA ILE A 130 -6.38 0.75 -2.72
C ILE A 130 -7.16 0.49 -4.02
N SER A 131 -7.70 1.54 -4.67
CA SER A 131 -8.55 1.40 -5.86
C SER A 131 -7.94 0.57 -7.01
N PRO A 132 -6.65 0.69 -7.40
CA PRO A 132 -6.12 -0.08 -8.54
C PRO A 132 -6.14 -1.60 -8.31
N THR A 133 -6.01 -2.01 -7.05
CA THR A 133 -6.05 -3.41 -6.60
C THR A 133 -7.49 -3.90 -6.50
N ARG A 134 -8.35 -3.12 -5.85
CA ARG A 134 -9.79 -3.40 -5.68
C ARG A 134 -10.50 -3.56 -7.02
N ASP A 135 -10.27 -2.64 -7.96
CA ASP A 135 -10.99 -2.59 -9.24
C ASP A 135 -10.62 -3.77 -10.15
N ARG A 136 -9.48 -4.42 -9.89
CA ARG A 136 -9.04 -5.68 -10.52
C ARG A 136 -9.53 -6.94 -9.79
N GLY A 137 -10.21 -6.80 -8.66
CA GLY A 137 -10.68 -7.91 -7.84
C GLY A 137 -9.57 -8.67 -7.10
N ILE A 138 -8.38 -8.10 -7.01
CA ILE A 138 -7.20 -8.74 -6.38
C ILE A 138 -7.32 -8.56 -4.85
N PRO A 139 -7.20 -9.63 -4.04
CA PRO A 139 -7.19 -9.51 -2.58
C PRO A 139 -5.89 -8.89 -2.05
N TRP A 140 -5.95 -8.26 -0.88
CA TRP A 140 -4.77 -7.60 -0.29
C TRP A 140 -4.69 -7.67 1.23
N ALA A 141 -3.54 -7.28 1.78
CA ALA A 141 -3.33 -7.01 3.20
C ALA A 141 -2.43 -5.79 3.41
N THR A 142 -2.56 -5.12 4.56
CA THR A 142 -1.90 -3.85 4.86
C THR A 142 -1.18 -3.86 6.21
N VAL A 143 0.02 -3.29 6.22
CA VAL A 143 0.76 -2.85 7.42
C VAL A 143 0.78 -1.33 7.45
N PHE A 144 0.76 -0.73 8.64
CA PHE A 144 0.92 0.71 8.79
C PHE A 144 2.39 1.14 8.81
N GLY A 145 2.66 2.29 8.20
CA GLY A 145 3.91 3.04 8.28
C GLY A 145 3.82 4.22 9.24
N ASN A 146 4.80 5.11 9.23
CA ASN A 146 4.85 6.25 10.14
C ASN A 146 4.04 7.46 9.68
N HIS A 147 3.68 7.57 8.40
CA HIS A 147 2.86 8.67 7.87
C HIS A 147 1.36 8.40 7.95
N ASP A 148 0.93 7.14 8.01
CA ASP A 148 -0.50 6.75 7.89
C ASP A 148 -1.44 7.35 8.96
N ASP A 149 -0.92 7.66 10.15
CA ASP A 149 -1.66 8.38 11.22
C ASP A 149 -0.85 9.53 11.84
N ALA A 150 0.15 10.04 11.11
CA ALA A 150 0.97 11.13 11.61
C ALA A 150 0.12 12.41 11.80
N PRO A 151 0.32 13.16 12.91
CA PRO A 151 -0.44 14.37 13.18
C PRO A 151 -0.12 15.46 12.14
N PHE A 152 -1.13 16.26 11.78
CA PHE A 152 -0.98 17.32 10.78
C PHE A 152 0.17 18.29 11.12
N VAL A 153 1.08 18.48 10.17
CA VAL A 153 2.22 19.39 10.23
C VAL A 153 1.88 20.62 9.41
N TRP A 154 1.84 21.78 10.09
CA TRP A 154 1.57 23.07 9.47
C TRP A 154 2.70 23.48 8.52
N PRO A 155 2.44 23.68 7.21
CA PRO A 155 3.45 24.17 6.28
C PRO A 155 3.90 25.58 6.67
N ILE A 156 5.21 25.86 6.64
CA ILE A 156 5.74 27.16 7.07
C ILE A 156 5.36 28.28 6.10
N GLU A 157 5.13 27.92 4.84
CA GLU A 157 4.69 28.78 3.74
C GLU A 157 3.31 29.39 4.01
N TRP A 158 2.45 28.72 4.79
CA TRP A 158 1.13 29.22 5.16
C TRP A 158 1.20 30.44 6.09
N PHE A 159 2.33 30.65 6.77
CA PHE A 159 2.61 31.83 7.59
C PHE A 159 3.34 32.94 6.82
N SER A 160 3.53 32.78 5.50
CA SER A 160 4.01 33.84 4.62
C SER A 160 2.92 34.87 4.31
N SER A 161 3.29 35.95 3.61
CA SER A 161 2.34 36.96 3.11
C SER A 161 1.27 36.41 2.16
N SER A 162 1.48 35.22 1.58
CA SER A 162 0.49 34.55 0.73
C SER A 162 -0.63 33.91 1.55
N GLY A 163 -0.39 33.64 2.84
CA GLY A 163 -1.33 32.99 3.75
C GLY A 163 -1.56 31.50 3.45
N ILE A 164 -2.61 30.96 4.07
CA ILE A 164 -3.10 29.60 3.83
C ILE A 164 -3.74 29.55 2.42
N PRO A 165 -3.38 28.58 1.55
CA PRO A 165 -4.03 28.35 0.26
C PRO A 165 -5.54 28.10 0.40
N GLN A 166 -6.29 28.24 -0.70
CA GLN A 166 -7.73 27.96 -0.67
C GLN A 166 -7.98 26.45 -0.42
N LEU A 167 -8.52 26.12 0.75
CA LEU A 167 -8.81 24.74 1.13
C LEU A 167 -10.16 24.26 0.57
N CYS A 168 -10.15 23.06 -0.01
CA CYS A 168 -11.32 22.37 -0.55
C CYS A 168 -11.81 21.29 0.43
N CYS A 169 -12.32 21.72 1.59
CA CYS A 169 -12.73 20.79 2.65
C CYS A 169 -14.14 20.22 2.39
N PRO A 170 -14.37 18.91 2.63
CA PRO A 170 -15.69 18.30 2.50
C PRO A 170 -16.74 19.01 3.36
N PRO A 171 -18.00 19.14 2.91
CA PRO A 171 -19.05 19.75 3.72
C PRO A 171 -19.32 18.89 4.95
N VAL A 172 -19.06 19.44 6.14
CA VAL A 172 -19.48 18.83 7.40
C VAL A 172 -21.01 18.92 7.48
N ASN A 173 -21.68 17.80 7.71
CA ASN A 173 -23.14 17.75 7.90
C ASN A 173 -23.55 18.31 9.28
N VAL A 174 -23.36 19.62 9.49
CA VAL A 174 -23.88 20.34 10.65
C VAL A 174 -24.56 21.61 10.17
N SER A 175 -25.86 21.71 10.47
CA SER A 175 -26.62 22.93 10.36
C SER A 175 -26.33 23.84 11.55
N ASP A 176 -25.25 24.63 11.50
CA ASP A 176 -25.29 25.98 12.06
C ASP A 176 -24.16 26.90 11.59
N SER A 177 -24.41 28.19 11.72
CA SER A 177 -23.60 29.36 11.35
C SER A 177 -22.07 29.21 11.13
N GLY A 178 -21.62 29.59 9.93
CA GLY A 178 -20.73 30.75 9.82
C GLY A 178 -19.26 30.54 9.43
N SER A 179 -18.68 29.35 9.59
CA SER A 179 -17.29 29.09 9.18
C SER A 179 -17.14 27.76 8.43
N LYS A 180 -16.33 27.78 7.35
CA LYS A 180 -15.89 26.58 6.62
C LYS A 180 -14.62 26.03 7.27
N ASP A 181 -14.67 25.75 8.57
CA ASP A 181 -13.47 25.37 9.30
C ASP A 181 -13.08 23.92 8.99
N CYS A 182 -11.93 23.77 8.34
CA CYS A 182 -11.29 22.48 8.11
C CYS A 182 -10.76 21.95 9.44
N SER A 183 -11.08 20.69 9.78
CA SER A 183 -10.56 20.02 10.97
C SER A 183 -9.27 19.26 10.60
N PHE A 184 -8.13 19.72 11.11
CA PHE A 184 -6.79 19.19 10.80
C PHE A 184 -6.38 18.05 11.75
N ARG A 185 -7.28 17.08 11.97
CA ARG A 185 -7.07 15.99 12.95
C ARG A 185 -6.57 14.69 12.34
N GLY A 186 -6.84 14.45 11.05
CA GLY A 186 -6.53 13.19 10.38
C GLY A 186 -7.34 12.00 10.91
N THR A 187 -7.07 10.82 10.36
CA THR A 187 -7.73 9.56 10.74
C THR A 187 -6.75 8.65 11.45
N SER A 188 -7.14 8.02 12.56
CA SER A 188 -6.27 7.14 13.34
C SER A 188 -6.07 5.76 12.67
N ARG A 189 -4.97 5.05 12.98
CA ARG A 189 -4.76 3.64 12.56
C ARG A 189 -5.95 2.73 12.89
N LEU A 190 -6.62 2.96 14.02
CA LEU A 190 -7.78 2.16 14.43
C LEU A 190 -8.98 2.39 13.50
N GLU A 191 -9.24 3.64 13.10
CA GLU A 191 -10.30 3.99 12.16
C GLU A 191 -9.96 3.54 10.73
N LEU A 192 -8.70 3.68 10.29
CA LEU A 192 -8.22 3.17 9.00
C LEU A 192 -8.37 1.65 8.92
N MET A 193 -7.91 0.90 9.93
CA MET A 193 -8.04 -0.57 9.98
C MET A 193 -9.52 -1.00 10.08
N HIS A 194 -10.34 -0.28 10.85
CA HIS A 194 -11.78 -0.54 10.91
C HIS A 194 -12.43 -0.34 9.53
N ASN A 195 -12.13 0.76 8.86
CA ASN A 195 -12.65 1.05 7.53
C ASN A 195 -12.19 0.03 6.49
N GLU A 196 -10.93 -0.39 6.53
CA GLU A 196 -10.42 -1.43 5.64
C GLU A 196 -11.17 -2.76 5.85
N ILE A 197 -11.25 -3.26 7.09
CA ILE A 197 -11.88 -4.56 7.39
C ILE A 197 -13.39 -4.56 7.13
N GLN A 198 -14.11 -3.49 7.49
CA GLN A 198 -15.57 -3.46 7.37
C GLN A 198 -16.07 -3.16 5.96
N HIS A 199 -15.39 -2.26 5.23
CA HIS A 199 -15.89 -1.79 3.92
C HIS A 199 -15.25 -2.51 2.73
N ASN A 200 -14.10 -3.17 2.89
CA ASN A 200 -13.41 -3.83 1.78
C ASN A 200 -13.49 -5.36 1.87
N SER A 201 -14.44 -5.94 1.13
CA SER A 201 -14.70 -7.38 1.13
C SER A 201 -13.55 -8.27 0.59
N LEU A 202 -12.52 -7.66 0.01
CA LEU A 202 -11.30 -8.27 -0.54
C LEU A 202 -10.06 -8.12 0.39
N SER A 203 -10.15 -7.34 1.48
CA SER A 203 -9.04 -7.24 2.43
C SER A 203 -8.95 -8.48 3.32
N TYR A 204 -7.72 -8.94 3.50
CA TYR A 204 -7.29 -9.96 4.45
C TYR A 204 -6.62 -9.36 5.70
N SER A 205 -6.53 -8.03 5.79
CA SER A 205 -6.00 -7.32 6.96
C SER A 205 -6.80 -7.63 8.23
N LYS A 206 -6.14 -7.57 9.37
CA LYS A 206 -6.74 -7.83 10.68
C LYS A 206 -6.18 -6.86 11.72
N SER A 207 -7.03 -6.40 12.63
CA SER A 207 -6.55 -5.78 13.86
C SER A 207 -5.81 -6.82 14.70
N GLY A 208 -4.67 -6.44 15.26
CA GLY A 208 -3.94 -7.29 16.20
C GLY A 208 -4.63 -7.43 17.56
N PRO A 209 -4.11 -8.32 18.43
CA PRO A 209 -4.58 -8.45 19.80
C PRO A 209 -4.56 -7.11 20.55
N ILE A 210 -5.63 -6.82 21.30
CA ILE A 210 -5.82 -5.54 21.99
C ILE A 210 -4.70 -5.20 23.00
N ASN A 211 -4.01 -6.21 23.53
CA ASN A 211 -2.86 -6.04 24.43
C ASN A 211 -1.56 -5.63 23.71
N LEU A 212 -1.56 -5.48 22.38
CA LEU A 212 -0.47 -4.87 21.61
C LEU A 212 -0.68 -3.38 21.34
N TRP A 213 -1.83 -2.80 21.71
CA TRP A 213 -2.10 -1.36 21.57
C TRP A 213 -0.95 -0.53 22.19
N PRO A 214 -0.46 0.54 21.54
CA PRO A 214 -1.02 1.25 20.37
C PRO A 214 -0.77 0.61 18.99
N SER A 215 -0.05 -0.51 18.92
CA SER A 215 0.30 -1.17 17.67
C SER A 215 -0.91 -1.91 17.06
N VAL A 216 -1.29 -1.60 15.80
CA VAL A 216 -2.59 -2.03 15.24
C VAL A 216 -2.46 -3.19 14.25
N SER A 217 -1.67 -3.06 13.18
CA SER A 217 -1.57 -4.09 12.14
C SER A 217 -0.62 -5.24 12.52
N ASN A 218 -1.06 -6.10 13.45
CA ASN A 218 -0.29 -7.26 13.93
C ASN A 218 -1.05 -8.58 13.72
N TYR A 219 -0.75 -9.33 12.67
CA TYR A 219 -1.47 -10.56 12.33
C TYR A 219 -0.64 -11.54 11.50
N VAL A 220 -1.16 -12.76 11.33
CA VAL A 220 -0.57 -13.81 10.49
C VAL A 220 -1.60 -14.30 9.47
N LEU A 221 -1.15 -14.53 8.24
CA LEU A 221 -1.92 -15.16 7.15
C LEU A 221 -1.26 -16.50 6.76
N ARG A 222 -2.09 -17.53 6.57
CA ARG A 222 -1.69 -18.83 6.01
C ARG A 222 -1.87 -18.78 4.49
N LEU A 223 -0.82 -19.12 3.74
CA LEU A 223 -0.91 -19.51 2.34
C LEU A 223 -0.99 -21.04 2.29
N SER A 224 -2.10 -21.58 1.80
CA SER A 224 -2.40 -23.01 1.73
C SER A 224 -1.99 -23.65 0.40
N SER A 225 -1.79 -24.97 0.41
CA SER A 225 -1.39 -25.78 -0.74
C SER A 225 -2.43 -25.76 -1.86
N SER A 226 -1.95 -25.82 -3.10
CA SER A 226 -2.80 -26.03 -4.28
C SER A 226 -3.52 -27.39 -4.27
N SER A 227 -3.04 -28.36 -3.47
CA SER A 227 -3.58 -29.72 -3.38
C SER A 227 -4.47 -29.96 -2.16
N ASP A 228 -4.26 -29.23 -1.06
CA ASP A 228 -5.00 -29.39 0.20
C ASP A 228 -5.07 -28.03 0.95
N PRO A 229 -6.27 -27.45 1.18
CA PRO A 229 -6.40 -26.17 1.86
C PRO A 229 -5.94 -26.18 3.32
N GLU A 230 -5.76 -27.35 3.96
CA GLU A 230 -5.22 -27.44 5.32
C GLU A 230 -3.70 -27.47 5.41
N LEU A 231 -3.00 -27.85 4.33
CA LEU A 231 -1.54 -27.85 4.29
C LEU A 231 -1.00 -26.43 4.06
N ALA A 232 -0.21 -25.91 4.99
CA ALA A 232 0.42 -24.60 4.87
C ALA A 232 1.70 -24.65 4.01
N VAL A 233 1.78 -23.78 3.01
CA VAL A 233 2.95 -23.55 2.14
C VAL A 233 3.85 -22.45 2.70
N ALA A 234 3.25 -21.39 3.27
CA ALA A 234 3.96 -20.32 3.95
C ALA A 234 3.07 -19.65 5.01
N PHE A 235 3.70 -19.05 6.02
CA PHE A 235 3.05 -18.08 6.90
C PHE A 235 3.60 -16.67 6.64
N MET A 236 2.71 -15.70 6.47
CA MET A 236 3.05 -14.30 6.28
C MET A 236 2.68 -13.51 7.54
N TYR A 237 3.67 -12.95 8.22
CA TYR A 237 3.49 -12.19 9.45
C TYR A 237 3.58 -10.69 9.15
N PHE A 238 2.59 -9.96 9.65
CA PHE A 238 2.44 -8.52 9.53
C PHE A 238 2.65 -7.95 10.92
N LEU A 239 3.57 -7.00 11.07
CA LEU A 239 3.86 -6.33 12.34
C LEU A 239 3.88 -4.81 12.14
N ASP A 240 3.25 -4.08 13.06
CA ASP A 240 3.16 -2.63 12.99
C ASP A 240 4.35 -1.99 13.73
N SER A 241 5.34 -1.55 12.95
CA SER A 241 6.60 -0.93 13.42
C SER A 241 6.45 0.49 13.98
N GLY A 242 5.24 1.07 13.89
CA GLY A 242 4.93 2.37 14.48
C GLY A 242 5.47 3.58 13.75
N GLY A 243 5.80 4.61 14.52
CA GLY A 243 5.86 5.99 14.04
C GLY A 243 4.48 6.67 14.10
N GLY A 244 4.38 7.83 13.45
CA GLY A 244 3.15 8.64 13.47
C GLY A 244 2.72 9.00 14.88
N SER A 245 1.61 8.43 15.35
CA SER A 245 1.09 8.68 16.70
C SER A 245 1.89 8.00 17.84
N TYR A 246 2.86 7.11 17.55
CA TYR A 246 3.60 6.37 18.59
C TYR A 246 5.07 6.06 18.20
N PRO A 247 5.91 5.52 19.10
CA PRO A 247 7.33 5.31 18.82
C PRO A 247 7.61 4.37 17.63
N GLU A 248 8.64 4.73 16.83
CA GLU A 248 9.17 3.95 15.69
C GLU A 248 9.99 2.75 16.20
N VAL A 249 9.30 1.78 16.81
CA VAL A 249 9.86 0.53 17.33
C VAL A 249 8.84 -0.59 17.16
N LEU A 250 9.32 -1.77 16.81
CA LEU A 250 8.65 -3.00 17.23
C LEU A 250 8.88 -3.16 18.75
N SER A 251 7.81 -3.42 19.49
CA SER A 251 7.84 -3.55 20.95
C SER A 251 8.25 -4.95 21.42
N SER A 252 8.69 -5.08 22.68
CA SER A 252 8.92 -6.39 23.30
C SER A 252 7.64 -7.23 23.36
N SER A 253 6.47 -6.61 23.57
CA SER A 253 5.18 -7.29 23.55
C SER A 253 4.82 -7.85 22.17
N GLN A 254 5.17 -7.16 21.08
CA GLN A 254 5.06 -7.72 19.72
C GLN A 254 6.06 -8.85 19.48
N ALA A 255 7.27 -8.78 20.04
CA ALA A 255 8.26 -9.86 19.96
C ALA A 255 7.78 -11.13 20.71
N GLU A 256 7.25 -10.96 21.93
CA GLU A 256 6.62 -12.04 22.71
C GLU A 256 5.37 -12.61 22.01
N TRP A 257 4.53 -11.75 21.42
CA TRP A 257 3.40 -12.20 20.61
C TRP A 257 3.86 -13.02 19.41
N PHE A 258 4.84 -12.54 18.64
CA PHE A 258 5.43 -13.28 17.52
C PHE A 258 5.96 -14.65 17.96
N HIS A 259 6.68 -14.71 19.08
CA HIS A 259 7.17 -15.97 19.64
C HIS A 259 6.02 -16.95 19.94
N HIS A 260 4.98 -16.51 20.64
CA HIS A 260 3.84 -17.36 20.98
C HIS A 260 3.04 -17.80 19.76
N ILE A 261 2.69 -16.90 18.83
CA ILE A 261 1.86 -17.24 17.68
C ILE A 261 2.62 -18.13 16.68
N SER A 262 3.91 -17.88 16.44
CA SER A 262 4.73 -18.70 15.53
C SER A 262 4.94 -20.12 16.07
N GLN A 263 5.14 -20.28 17.38
CA GLN A 263 5.16 -21.60 18.02
C GLN A 263 3.79 -22.30 17.99
N ALA A 264 2.69 -21.56 18.05
CA ALA A 264 1.35 -22.15 17.98
C ALA A 264 0.98 -22.65 16.57
N VAL A 265 1.34 -21.91 15.50
CA VAL A 265 0.96 -22.26 14.11
C VAL A 265 2.01 -23.08 13.37
N ASN A 266 3.27 -23.04 13.82
CA ASN A 266 4.42 -23.70 13.17
C ASN A 266 5.44 -24.16 14.23
N PRO A 267 5.07 -25.08 15.16
CA PRO A 267 5.89 -25.46 16.31
C PRO A 267 7.25 -26.05 15.93
N ASP A 268 7.29 -26.84 14.85
CA ASP A 268 8.52 -27.50 14.37
C ASP A 268 9.37 -26.60 13.47
N SER A 269 8.98 -25.34 13.22
CA SER A 269 9.66 -24.41 12.28
C SER A 269 9.89 -25.02 10.87
N ARG A 270 8.95 -25.83 10.39
CA ARG A 270 9.05 -26.54 9.10
C ARG A 270 8.45 -25.78 7.93
N VAL A 271 7.37 -25.04 8.17
CA VAL A 271 6.72 -24.22 7.14
C VAL A 271 7.52 -22.91 7.01
N PRO A 272 7.89 -22.47 5.79
CA PRO A 272 8.57 -21.20 5.57
C PRO A 272 7.76 -19.98 6.04
N GLU A 273 8.48 -18.98 6.55
CA GLU A 273 7.88 -17.78 7.16
C GLU A 273 8.45 -16.51 6.53
N ILE A 274 7.56 -15.58 6.20
CA ILE A 274 7.87 -14.30 5.56
C ILE A 274 7.32 -13.17 6.43
N ILE A 275 8.13 -12.16 6.69
CA ILE A 275 7.80 -11.09 7.63
C ILE A 275 7.68 -9.74 6.91
N PHE A 276 6.70 -8.94 7.30
CA PHE A 276 6.38 -7.63 6.75
C PHE A 276 6.17 -6.63 7.89
N TRP A 277 6.92 -5.53 7.88
CA TRP A 277 6.68 -4.34 8.70
C TRP A 277 7.23 -3.11 7.96
N HIS A 278 6.86 -1.89 8.30
CA HIS A 278 7.25 -0.74 7.50
C HIS A 278 8.68 -0.23 7.76
N ILE A 279 9.03 0.13 9.01
CA ILE A 279 10.30 0.81 9.31
C ILE A 279 11.45 -0.20 9.47
N PRO A 280 12.60 -0.06 8.78
CA PRO A 280 13.73 -0.98 8.92
C PRO A 280 14.25 -1.12 10.35
N SER A 281 14.57 -2.35 10.77
CA SER A 281 15.27 -2.59 12.04
C SER A 281 16.73 -2.14 11.95
N LYS A 282 17.42 -1.99 13.08
CA LYS A 282 18.85 -1.64 13.13
C LYS A 282 19.73 -2.71 12.45
N ALA A 283 19.25 -3.94 12.29
CA ALA A 283 19.92 -4.96 11.48
C ALA A 283 20.15 -4.49 10.03
N TYR A 284 19.23 -3.71 9.44
CA TYR A 284 19.42 -3.13 8.12
C TYR A 284 20.61 -2.17 8.06
N LYS A 285 20.90 -1.40 9.13
CA LYS A 285 22.09 -0.54 9.22
C LYS A 285 23.40 -1.33 9.27
N LEU A 286 23.37 -2.60 9.72
CA LEU A 286 24.54 -3.48 9.79
C LEU A 286 24.87 -4.07 8.42
N VAL A 287 23.86 -4.45 7.63
CA VAL A 287 24.05 -5.07 6.30
C VAL A 287 24.09 -4.07 5.14
N ALA A 288 23.69 -2.81 5.36
CA ALA A 288 23.67 -1.78 4.33
C ALA A 288 25.05 -1.63 3.62
N PRO A 289 25.11 -1.78 2.28
CA PRO A 289 26.37 -1.78 1.56
C PRO A 289 26.97 -0.37 1.49
N ARG A 290 28.22 -0.23 1.94
CA ARG A 290 28.90 1.08 2.04
C ARG A 290 29.72 1.47 0.81
N ILE A 291 30.32 0.50 0.11
CA ILE A 291 31.24 0.73 -1.03
C ILE A 291 31.08 -0.35 -2.11
N PHE A 292 31.10 -1.62 -1.71
CA PHE A 292 30.83 -2.75 -2.60
C PHE A 292 29.42 -3.29 -2.36
N LYS A 293 28.72 -3.70 -3.43
CA LYS A 293 27.36 -4.31 -3.35
C LYS A 293 27.33 -5.68 -2.63
N GLY A 294 28.46 -6.22 -2.18
CA GLY A 294 28.52 -7.43 -1.35
C GLY A 294 27.79 -8.62 -1.96
N LYS A 295 27.01 -9.34 -1.13
CA LYS A 295 26.00 -10.32 -1.56
C LYS A 295 24.61 -9.69 -1.75
N CYS A 296 24.50 -8.37 -1.70
CA CYS A 296 23.22 -7.67 -1.76
C CYS A 296 22.73 -7.50 -3.20
N VAL A 297 21.47 -7.82 -3.43
CA VAL A 297 20.82 -7.71 -4.74
C VAL A 297 19.85 -6.53 -4.70
N GLY A 298 20.11 -5.51 -5.52
CA GLY A 298 19.34 -4.27 -5.58
C GLY A 298 19.80 -3.37 -6.71
N SER A 299 18.99 -2.39 -7.07
CA SER A 299 19.26 -1.39 -8.11
C SER A 299 19.34 0.04 -7.55
N MET A 300 18.75 0.29 -6.38
CA MET A 300 18.72 1.56 -5.67
C MET A 300 19.43 1.47 -4.31
N PHE A 301 20.44 2.33 -4.13
CA PHE A 301 21.27 2.46 -2.93
C PHE A 301 21.59 3.94 -2.71
N LYS A 302 20.55 4.78 -2.68
CA LYS A 302 20.66 6.23 -2.85
C LYS A 302 20.67 7.03 -1.54
N GLU A 303 20.54 6.37 -0.41
CA GLU A 303 20.53 6.99 0.92
C GLU A 303 21.02 6.07 2.03
N SER A 304 21.08 6.60 3.26
CA SER A 304 21.38 5.84 4.46
C SER A 304 20.10 5.29 5.09
N VAL A 305 20.16 4.06 5.60
CA VAL A 305 19.05 3.40 6.29
C VAL A 305 18.53 4.23 7.47
N ALA A 306 17.24 4.56 7.47
CA ALA A 306 16.51 5.25 8.52
C ALA A 306 15.85 4.24 9.49
N ALA A 307 16.70 3.45 10.17
CA ALA A 307 16.20 2.37 11.05
C ALA A 307 15.59 2.86 12.38
N GLN A 308 14.62 2.06 12.86
CA GLN A 308 13.91 2.11 14.14
C GLN A 308 14.74 2.62 15.33
N LYS A 309 14.07 3.31 16.26
CA LYS A 309 14.70 4.01 17.40
C LYS A 309 15.38 3.05 18.38
N ALA A 310 14.87 1.84 18.57
CA ALA A 310 15.40 0.82 19.47
C ALA A 310 15.28 -0.59 18.85
N GLU A 311 16.06 -1.54 19.37
CA GLU A 311 15.85 -2.98 19.19
C GLU A 311 15.32 -3.55 20.50
N THR A 312 14.23 -4.32 20.45
CA THR A 312 13.52 -4.82 21.64
C THR A 312 13.47 -6.36 21.71
N GLY A 313 14.14 -7.05 20.77
CA GLY A 313 14.31 -8.51 20.78
C GLY A 313 13.75 -9.24 19.56
N ILE A 314 12.89 -8.63 18.75
CA ILE A 314 12.29 -9.29 17.57
C ILE A 314 13.34 -9.85 16.61
N MET A 315 14.39 -9.09 16.26
CA MET A 315 15.42 -9.57 15.33
C MET A 315 16.16 -10.82 15.83
N LYS A 316 16.35 -10.96 17.15
CA LYS A 316 16.95 -12.16 17.75
C LYS A 316 16.04 -13.39 17.55
N LEU A 317 14.74 -13.25 17.79
CA LEU A 317 13.77 -14.33 17.60
C LEU A 317 13.69 -14.78 16.13
N LEU A 318 13.85 -13.87 15.19
CA LEU A 318 13.88 -14.18 13.75
C LEU A 318 15.18 -14.88 13.35
N GLU A 319 16.32 -14.46 13.87
CA GLU A 319 17.63 -15.08 13.62
C GLU A 319 17.71 -16.52 14.17
N GLU A 320 17.11 -16.76 15.34
CA GLU A 320 17.07 -18.08 16.00
C GLU A 320 16.06 -19.06 15.36
N ARG A 321 15.23 -18.61 14.40
CA ARG A 321 14.09 -19.37 13.85
C ARG A 321 14.28 -19.72 12.36
N PRO A 322 14.70 -20.96 12.02
CA PRO A 322 15.17 -21.32 10.68
C PRO A 322 14.08 -21.34 9.59
N SER A 323 12.80 -21.32 9.96
CA SER A 323 11.68 -21.14 9.03
C SER A 323 11.62 -19.73 8.42
N VAL A 324 12.11 -18.70 9.12
CA VAL A 324 12.09 -17.31 8.63
C VAL A 324 13.05 -17.15 7.45
N LYS A 325 12.52 -16.77 6.28
CA LYS A 325 13.30 -16.65 5.04
C LYS A 325 13.61 -15.21 4.66
N ALA A 326 12.65 -14.30 4.84
CA ALA A 326 12.83 -12.90 4.51
C ALA A 326 12.00 -11.98 5.41
N VAL A 327 12.54 -10.78 5.63
CA VAL A 327 11.85 -9.62 6.20
C VAL A 327 11.79 -8.55 5.12
N PHE A 328 10.61 -7.95 4.91
CA PHE A 328 10.38 -6.86 3.97
C PHE A 328 10.00 -5.57 4.70
N VAL A 329 10.55 -4.44 4.24
CA VAL A 329 10.38 -3.09 4.80
C VAL A 329 10.23 -2.01 3.72
N GLY A 330 9.61 -0.88 4.03
CA GLY A 330 9.51 0.32 3.17
C GLY A 330 10.39 1.46 3.72
N HIS A 331 9.80 2.63 3.92
CA HIS A 331 10.29 3.80 4.65
C HIS A 331 11.44 4.59 4.00
N ASN A 332 12.36 3.89 3.35
CA ASN A 332 13.52 4.46 2.69
C ASN A 332 13.30 4.51 1.17
N HIS A 333 12.93 5.68 0.66
CA HIS A 333 12.51 5.83 -0.73
C HIS A 333 13.64 5.65 -1.75
N GLY A 334 14.89 5.77 -1.29
CA GLY A 334 16.11 5.61 -2.07
C GLY A 334 16.68 4.19 -2.09
N LEU A 335 15.99 3.20 -1.50
CA LEU A 335 16.47 1.83 -1.33
C LEU A 335 15.50 0.79 -1.93
N ASP A 336 16.04 -0.27 -2.55
CA ASP A 336 15.25 -1.40 -3.07
C ASP A 336 15.97 -2.76 -2.95
N TRP A 337 16.96 -2.84 -2.07
CA TRP A 337 17.87 -3.98 -2.01
C TRP A 337 17.43 -5.07 -1.05
N CYS A 338 17.82 -6.30 -1.36
CA CYS A 338 17.85 -7.45 -0.45
C CYS A 338 19.30 -7.78 -0.08
N CYS A 339 19.62 -7.86 1.21
CA CYS A 339 20.92 -8.31 1.73
C CYS A 339 20.73 -9.56 2.61
N PRO A 340 21.66 -10.53 2.58
CA PRO A 340 21.63 -11.65 3.52
C PRO A 340 22.04 -11.20 4.92
N TYR A 341 21.35 -11.74 5.93
CA TYR A 341 21.59 -11.55 7.36
C TYR A 341 21.49 -12.91 8.03
N ASN A 342 22.65 -13.50 8.34
CA ASN A 342 22.77 -14.87 8.85
C ASN A 342 22.08 -15.90 7.93
N GLN A 343 20.91 -16.42 8.34
CA GLN A 343 20.13 -17.44 7.61
C GLN A 343 18.88 -16.88 6.92
N LEU A 344 18.64 -15.57 6.98
CA LEU A 344 17.47 -14.90 6.39
C LEU A 344 17.89 -13.70 5.52
N TRP A 345 16.94 -13.14 4.79
CA TRP A 345 17.13 -11.94 3.97
C TRP A 345 16.45 -10.71 4.56
N LEU A 346 17.11 -9.56 4.46
CA LEU A 346 16.57 -8.24 4.82
C LEU A 346 16.38 -7.43 3.53
N CYS A 347 15.15 -7.05 3.22
CA CYS A 347 14.75 -6.54 1.90
C CYS A 347 13.91 -5.26 1.97
N TYR A 348 14.29 -4.23 1.22
CA TYR A 348 13.41 -3.08 0.96
C TYR A 348 12.42 -3.39 -0.16
N ALA A 349 11.13 -3.14 0.06
CA ALA A 349 10.21 -2.80 -1.00
C ALA A 349 10.64 -1.47 -1.63
N ARG A 350 10.34 -1.27 -2.91
CA ARG A 350 10.63 -0.01 -3.59
C ARG A 350 9.48 0.97 -3.35
N HIS A 351 9.85 2.23 -3.08
CA HIS A 351 8.96 3.38 -3.10
C HIS A 351 8.13 3.44 -4.38
N SER A 352 6.83 3.23 -4.20
CA SER A 352 5.88 2.97 -5.29
C SER A 352 5.09 4.22 -5.69
N GLY A 353 4.89 5.16 -4.75
CA GLY A 353 4.10 6.37 -4.97
C GLY A 353 4.85 7.49 -5.66
N TYR A 354 4.13 8.49 -6.15
CA TYR A 354 4.71 9.75 -6.63
C TYR A 354 4.75 10.86 -5.57
N GLY A 355 3.97 10.74 -4.49
CA GLY A 355 4.17 11.51 -3.26
C GLY A 355 5.43 11.05 -2.50
N GLY A 356 5.70 11.69 -1.38
CA GLY A 356 6.89 11.51 -0.57
C GLY A 356 8.14 12.14 -1.22
N TYR A 357 9.27 12.06 -0.52
CA TYR A 357 10.52 12.64 -0.99
C TYR A 357 11.18 11.80 -2.10
N GLY A 358 11.97 12.47 -2.94
CA GLY A 358 12.87 11.84 -3.92
C GLY A 358 12.26 11.60 -5.30
N ASN A 359 13.10 11.71 -6.34
CA ASN A 359 12.70 11.66 -7.75
C ASN A 359 13.21 10.40 -8.50
N TRP A 360 13.48 9.32 -7.77
CA TRP A 360 13.93 8.06 -8.35
C TRP A 360 12.81 7.35 -9.13
N PRO A 361 13.12 6.53 -10.15
CA PRO A 361 12.09 5.79 -10.90
C PRO A 361 11.24 4.91 -10.00
N ARG A 362 9.92 4.86 -10.24
CA ARG A 362 8.96 4.12 -9.41
C ARG A 362 8.82 2.66 -9.85
N GLY A 363 8.24 1.86 -8.99
CA GLY A 363 8.03 0.43 -9.20
C GLY A 363 7.73 -0.28 -7.89
N ALA A 364 7.40 -1.57 -7.97
CA ALA A 364 7.04 -2.39 -6.82
C ALA A 364 8.04 -3.53 -6.63
N ARG A 365 8.09 -4.10 -5.43
CA ARG A 365 8.74 -5.41 -5.23
C ARG A 365 7.73 -6.51 -5.51
N MET A 366 8.16 -7.49 -6.29
CA MET A 366 7.39 -8.71 -6.55
C MET A 366 7.93 -9.87 -5.72
N LEU A 367 7.04 -10.77 -5.30
CA LEU A 367 7.36 -12.07 -4.72
C LEU A 367 6.67 -13.17 -5.54
N GLU A 368 7.35 -14.29 -5.73
CA GLU A 368 6.80 -15.50 -6.34
C GLU A 368 7.07 -16.69 -5.40
N VAL A 369 6.00 -17.26 -4.84
CA VAL A 369 6.05 -18.45 -3.98
C VAL A 369 5.73 -19.68 -4.84
N ILE A 370 6.71 -20.56 -4.98
CA ILE A 370 6.60 -21.84 -5.66
C ILE A 370 6.43 -22.91 -4.59
N GLU A 371 5.40 -23.74 -4.74
CA GLU A 371 5.07 -24.77 -3.74
C GLU A 371 6.02 -25.98 -3.79
N GLN A 372 6.28 -26.53 -4.97
CA GLN A 372 7.06 -27.77 -5.15
C GLN A 372 8.01 -27.69 -6.37
N PRO A 373 9.33 -27.86 -6.18
CA PRO A 373 10.04 -27.75 -4.91
C PRO A 373 9.88 -26.35 -4.33
N PHE A 374 9.82 -26.21 -3.00
CA PHE A 374 9.57 -24.92 -2.38
C PHE A 374 10.62 -23.87 -2.77
N SER A 375 10.17 -22.69 -3.22
CA SER A 375 11.05 -21.55 -3.43
C SER A 375 10.33 -20.22 -3.29
N ILE A 376 11.05 -19.19 -2.83
CA ILE A 376 10.61 -17.80 -2.89
C ILE A 376 11.57 -17.06 -3.80
N LYS A 377 11.07 -16.48 -4.90
CA LYS A 377 11.82 -15.51 -5.71
C LYS A 377 11.32 -14.11 -5.41
N SER A 378 12.19 -13.12 -5.58
CA SER A 378 11.80 -11.71 -5.57
C SER A 378 12.56 -10.92 -6.63
N TRP A 379 11.94 -9.88 -7.17
CA TRP A 379 12.53 -8.91 -8.09
C TRP A 379 11.84 -7.56 -7.91
N ILE A 380 12.35 -6.52 -8.57
CA ILE A 380 11.67 -5.23 -8.71
C ILE A 380 11.03 -5.16 -10.10
N ARG A 381 9.73 -4.86 -10.17
CA ARG A 381 9.02 -4.48 -11.40
C ARG A 381 8.93 -2.96 -11.47
N MET A 382 9.47 -2.39 -12.54
CA MET A 382 9.54 -0.96 -12.78
C MET A 382 8.25 -0.43 -13.43
N GLU A 383 7.97 0.86 -13.28
CA GLU A 383 6.81 1.52 -13.91
C GLU A 383 6.86 1.51 -15.46
N ASP A 384 8.06 1.44 -16.04
CA ASP A 384 8.32 1.28 -17.48
C ASP A 384 8.17 -0.18 -17.96
N GLY A 385 7.91 -1.10 -17.04
CA GLY A 385 7.72 -2.52 -17.26
C GLY A 385 8.99 -3.37 -17.30
N THR A 386 10.17 -2.79 -17.11
CA THR A 386 11.40 -3.55 -16.94
C THR A 386 11.47 -4.26 -15.57
N SER A 387 12.27 -5.32 -15.48
CA SER A 387 12.49 -6.07 -14.22
C SER A 387 13.96 -6.11 -13.84
N HIS A 388 14.24 -5.92 -12.56
CA HIS A 388 15.60 -5.83 -12.02
C HIS A 388 15.75 -6.60 -10.70
N SER A 389 17.01 -6.82 -10.29
CA SER A 389 17.34 -7.25 -8.92
C SER A 389 16.67 -8.55 -8.48
N GLN A 390 16.60 -9.52 -9.39
CA GLN A 390 16.08 -10.85 -9.12
C GLN A 390 16.97 -11.61 -8.13
N VAL A 391 16.36 -12.19 -7.10
CA VAL A 391 17.00 -12.96 -6.02
C VAL A 391 16.12 -14.15 -5.63
N VAL A 392 16.74 -15.24 -5.18
CA VAL A 392 16.06 -16.37 -4.54
C VAL A 392 16.29 -16.26 -3.03
N LEU A 393 15.21 -16.28 -2.26
CA LEU A 393 15.21 -16.01 -0.81
C LEU A 393 15.06 -17.29 0.04
N SER A 394 14.81 -18.43 -0.62
CA SER A 394 14.62 -19.74 0.02
C SER A 394 15.90 -20.58 0.16
N SER A 395 17.07 -20.02 -0.21
CA SER A 395 18.38 -20.69 -0.26
C SER A 395 19.19 -20.52 1.03
#